data_AF-A0A374BVB1-F1
#
_entry.id   AF-A0A374BVB1-F1
#
_cell.length_a   1.000
_cell.length_b   1.000
_cell.length_c   1.000
_cell.angle_alpha   90.00
_cell.angle_beta   90.00
_cell.angle_gamma   90.00
#
_symmetry.space_group_name_H-M   'P 1'
#
loop_
_entity.id
_entity.type
_entity.pdbx_description
1 polymer ?
#
loop_
_entity_poly.entity_id
_entity_poly.type
_entity_poly.pdbx_seq_one_letter_code
_entity_poly.pdbx_strand_id
1 'polypeptide(L)'
;MGLGGGMVLIIYLTVFAGFSQLAAQGINLVFFIPIAIISLVLHTKNKLVEWKKAVPAVLWGTAAVIISAWLANRIEQSLLSKAFGIFLILMGLKELFFKSEKHKFKRV
;
A
#
# COMPACT_ATOMS: atom_id res chain seq x y z
N MET A 1 -5.43 -5.43 -9.94
CA MET A 1 -4.83 -4.18 -9.40
C MET A 1 -3.37 -4.50 -9.13
N GLY A 2 -2.42 -3.66 -9.53
CA GLY A 2 -1.01 -3.97 -9.28
C GLY A 2 -0.75 -4.06 -7.78
N LEU A 3 -0.60 -5.27 -7.27
CA LEU A 3 0.03 -5.54 -5.98
C LEU A 3 1.48 -5.07 -6.14
N GLY A 4 1.73 -3.79 -5.91
CA GLY A 4 3.00 -3.13 -6.24
C GLY A 4 4.17 -3.70 -5.45
N GLY A 5 5.38 -3.18 -5.71
CA GLY A 5 6.62 -3.65 -5.08
C GLY A 5 6.61 -3.64 -3.55
N GLY A 6 5.79 -2.79 -2.92
CA GLY A 6 5.70 -2.74 -1.46
C GLY A 6 5.16 -4.01 -0.80
N MET A 7 4.26 -4.76 -1.47
CA MET A 7 3.76 -6.03 -0.93
C MET A 7 4.84 -7.11 -0.98
N VAL A 8 5.63 -7.14 -2.06
CA VAL A 8 6.79 -8.03 -2.20
C VAL A 8 7.84 -7.70 -1.15
N LEU A 9 8.10 -6.42 -0.90
CA LEU A 9 9.01 -5.97 0.15
C LEU A 9 8.56 -6.43 1.54
N ILE A 10 7.26 -6.31 1.87
CA ILE A 10 6.73 -6.79 3.15
C ILE A 10 6.94 -8.29 3.29
N ILE A 11 6.64 -9.08 2.26
CA ILE A 11 6.84 -10.55 2.28
C ILE A 11 8.32 -10.88 2.50
N TYR A 12 9.22 -10.19 1.79
CA TYR A 12 10.66 -10.37 1.97
C TYR A 12 11.08 -10.09 3.42
N LEU A 13 10.64 -8.95 3.97
CA LEU A 13 11.01 -8.53 5.32
C LEU A 13 10.50 -9.50 6.40
N THR A 14 9.29 -10.03 6.25
CA THR A 14 8.67 -10.89 7.27
C THR A 14 9.07 -12.35 7.15
N VAL A 15 9.15 -12.89 5.93
CA VAL A 15 9.44 -14.31 5.70
C VAL A 15 10.94 -14.59 5.67
N PHE A 16 11.73 -13.72 5.03
CA PHE A 16 13.17 -13.96 4.82
C PHE A 16 14.04 -13.20 5.82
N ALA A 17 13.72 -11.94 6.12
CA ALA A 17 14.51 -11.13 7.04
C ALA A 17 14.02 -11.19 8.51
N GLY A 18 12.92 -11.89 8.79
CA GLY A 18 12.43 -12.16 10.14
C GLY A 18 11.90 -10.95 10.91
N PHE A 19 11.58 -9.84 10.22
CA PHE A 19 11.00 -8.66 10.86
C PHE A 19 9.55 -8.91 11.30
N SER A 20 9.15 -8.26 12.37
CA SER A 20 7.74 -8.22 12.76
C SER A 20 6.89 -7.54 11.68
N GLN A 21 5.64 -7.98 11.54
CA GLN A 21 4.67 -7.41 10.59
C GLN A 21 4.49 -5.90 10.75
N LEU A 22 4.55 -5.39 11.99
CA LEU A 22 4.49 -3.96 12.25
C LEU A 22 5.75 -3.24 11.75
N ALA A 23 6.93 -3.78 12.03
CA ALA A 23 8.20 -3.21 11.57
C ALA A 23 8.31 -3.24 10.04
N ALA A 24 7.94 -4.36 9.40
CA ALA A 24 7.97 -4.51 7.96
C ALA A 24 7.05 -3.49 7.25
N GLN A 25 5.85 -3.24 7.80
CA GLN A 25 4.96 -2.20 7.29
C GLN A 25 5.51 -0.79 7.48
N GLY A 26 6.16 -0.52 8.62
CA GLY A 26 6.84 0.76 8.87
C GLY A 26 7.97 1.02 7.88
N ILE A 27 8.84 0.03 7.64
CA ILE A 27 9.92 0.11 6.65
C ILE A 27 9.35 0.36 5.25
N ASN A 28 8.28 -0.37 4.88
CA ASN A 28 7.60 -0.17 3.61
C ASN A 28 7.04 1.26 3.46
N LEU A 29 6.52 1.87 4.53
CA LEU A 29 6.07 3.26 4.49
C LEU A 29 7.23 4.24 4.26
N VAL A 30 8.34 4.07 4.98
CA VAL A 30 9.55 4.89 4.81
C VAL A 30 10.09 4.77 3.39
N PHE A 31 10.08 3.57 2.82
CA PHE A 31 10.47 3.32 1.43
C PHE A 31 9.63 4.11 0.42
N PHE A 32 8.34 4.32 0.70
CA PHE A 32 7.47 5.11 -0.17
C PHE A 32 7.69 6.62 -0.08
N ILE A 33 8.25 7.16 1.01
CA ILE A 33 8.45 8.60 1.17
C ILE A 33 9.23 9.23 0.00
N PRO A 34 10.44 8.77 -0.38
CA PRO A 34 11.18 9.39 -1.48
C PRO A 34 10.43 9.29 -2.82
N ILE A 35 9.79 8.15 -3.07
CA ILE A 35 9.02 7.89 -4.30
C ILE A 35 7.81 8.83 -4.36
N ALA A 36 7.12 9.02 -3.24
CA ALA A 36 5.97 9.92 -3.13
C ALA A 36 6.38 11.37 -3.33
N ILE A 37 7.51 11.81 -2.76
CA ILE A 37 8.03 13.17 -2.95
C ILE A 37 8.36 13.42 -4.43
N ILE A 38 9.12 12.53 -5.05
CA ILE A 38 9.49 12.67 -6.48
C ILE A 38 8.23 12.68 -7.35
N SER A 39 7.29 11.76 -7.08
CA SER A 39 6.02 11.68 -7.80
C SER A 39 5.22 12.96 -7.66
N LEU A 40 5.11 13.50 -6.44
CA LEU A 40 4.40 14.76 -6.18
C LEU A 40 5.05 15.92 -6.93
N VAL A 41 6.37 16.08 -6.84
CA VAL A 41 7.10 17.15 -7.54
C VAL A 41 6.88 17.08 -9.06
N LEU A 42 7.01 15.89 -9.65
CA LEU A 42 6.81 15.70 -11.10
C LEU A 42 5.36 15.99 -11.52
N HIS A 43 4.38 15.49 -10.78
CA HIS A 43 2.96 15.71 -11.10
C HIS A 43 2.54 17.16 -10.90
N THR A 44 3.07 17.83 -9.87
CA THR A 44 2.84 19.27 -9.65
C THR A 44 3.44 20.09 -10.78
N LYS A 45 4.67 19.79 -11.22
CA LYS A 45 5.30 20.48 -12.37
C LYS A 45 4.50 20.31 -13.66
N ASN A 46 3.89 19.15 -13.87
CA ASN A 46 3.07 18.87 -15.05
C ASN A 46 1.61 19.36 -14.93
N LYS A 47 1.25 20.11 -13.86
CA LYS A 47 -0.12 20.59 -13.58
C LYS A 47 -1.18 19.49 -13.51
N LEU A 48 -0.78 18.26 -13.19
CA LEU A 48 -1.68 17.10 -13.08
C LEU A 48 -2.31 16.98 -11.68
N VAL A 49 -1.94 17.86 -10.74
CA VAL A 49 -2.43 17.83 -9.36
C VAL A 49 -3.61 18.77 -9.17
N GLU A 50 -4.80 18.20 -8.97
CA GLU A 50 -5.99 18.93 -8.57
C GLU A 50 -5.98 19.20 -7.05
N TRP A 51 -5.30 20.26 -6.63
CA TRP A 51 -5.13 20.60 -5.20
C TRP A 51 -6.43 20.73 -4.41
N LYS A 52 -7.53 21.19 -5.04
CA LYS A 52 -8.85 21.28 -4.40
C LYS A 52 -9.41 19.93 -3.94
N LYS A 53 -9.10 18.85 -4.66
CA LYS A 53 -9.50 17.48 -4.30
C LYS A 53 -8.43 16.78 -3.45
N ALA A 54 -7.16 17.10 -3.69
CA ALA A 54 -6.04 16.50 -2.97
C ALA A 54 -6.05 16.87 -1.47
N VAL A 55 -6.33 18.13 -1.11
CA VAL A 55 -6.29 18.57 0.29
C VAL A 55 -7.30 17.82 1.17
N PRO A 56 -8.61 17.73 0.83
CA PRO A 56 -9.54 16.91 1.58
C PRO A 56 -9.12 15.44 1.68
N ALA A 57 -8.60 14.87 0.58
CA ALA A 57 -8.15 13.49 0.56
C ALA A 57 -6.96 13.24 1.50
N VAL A 58 -6.00 14.17 1.57
CA VAL A 58 -4.87 14.10 2.51
C VAL A 58 -5.35 14.21 3.95
N LEU A 59 -6.31 15.09 4.25
CA LEU A 59 -6.84 15.24 5.61
C LEU A 59 -7.52 13.95 6.08
N TRP A 60 -8.46 13.43 5.30
CA TRP A 60 -9.16 12.19 5.63
C TRP A 60 -8.21 10.98 5.64
N GLY A 61 -7.27 10.91 4.70
CA GLY A 61 -6.27 9.85 4.64
C GLY A 61 -5.36 9.86 5.87
N THR A 62 -4.89 11.04 6.29
CA THR A 62 -4.03 11.19 7.47
C THR A 62 -4.78 10.78 8.75
N ALA A 63 -6.03 11.25 8.91
CA ALA A 63 -6.86 10.87 10.05
C ALA A 63 -7.09 9.35 10.10
N ALA A 64 -7.43 8.73 8.96
CA ALA A 64 -7.63 7.29 8.86
C ALA A 64 -6.35 6.51 9.20
N VAL A 65 -5.19 6.90 8.66
CA VAL A 65 -3.92 6.24 8.95
C VAL A 65 -3.56 6.32 10.43
N ILE A 66 -3.76 7.46 11.08
CA ILE A 66 -3.47 7.60 12.53
C ILE A 66 -4.36 6.64 13.33
N ILE A 67 -5.66 6.59 13.05
CA ILE A 67 -6.61 5.71 13.75
C ILE A 67 -6.25 4.23 13.51
N SER A 68 -6.01 3.86 12.25
CA SER A 68 -5.66 2.47 11.89
C SER A 68 -4.32 2.04 12.46
N ALA A 69 -3.30 2.91 12.47
CA ALA A 69 -1.99 2.62 13.06
C ALA A 69 -2.08 2.45 14.58
N TRP A 70 -2.87 3.30 15.24
CA TRP A 70 -3.11 3.16 16.69
C TRP A 70 -3.82 1.85 17.02
N LEU A 71 -4.83 1.47 16.24
CA LEU A 71 -5.52 0.19 16.40
C LEU A 71 -4.59 -1.00 16.12
N ALA A 72 -3.76 -0.92 15.08
CA ALA A 72 -2.82 -1.98 14.72
C ALA A 72 -1.77 -2.24 15.81
N ASN A 73 -1.32 -1.21 16.52
CA ASN A 73 -0.39 -1.35 17.65
C ASN A 73 -0.99 -2.07 18.87
N ARG A 74 -2.32 -2.16 18.96
CA ARG A 74 -3.02 -2.88 20.04
C ARG A 74 -3.27 -4.36 19.71
N ILE A 75 -3.09 -4.76 18.46
CA ILE A 75 -3.31 -6.12 17.99
C ILE A 75 -2.03 -6.92 18.23
N GLU A 76 -2.17 -8.14 18.74
CA GLU A 76 -1.04 -9.04 18.93
C GLU A 76 -0.34 -9.31 17.59
N GLN A 77 0.99 -9.27 17.61
CA GLN A 77 1.85 -9.44 16.44
C GLN A 77 1.59 -10.76 15.68
N SER A 78 1.23 -11.82 16.40
CA SER A 78 0.83 -13.13 15.84
C SER A 78 -0.47 -13.05 15.04
N LEU A 79 -1.45 -12.31 15.54
CA LEU A 79 -2.74 -12.09 14.90
C LEU A 79 -2.61 -11.22 13.66
N LEU A 80 -1.79 -10.17 13.73
CA LEU A 80 -1.52 -9.27 12.60
C LEU A 80 -0.84 -10.02 11.45
N SER A 81 0.11 -10.90 11.75
CA SER A 81 0.78 -11.73 10.75
C SER A 81 -0.17 -12.74 10.10
N LYS A 82 -1.04 -13.39 10.89
CA LYS A 82 -2.04 -14.33 10.36
C LYS A 82 -3.07 -13.63 9.48
N ALA A 83 -3.61 -12.50 9.94
CA ALA A 83 -4.57 -11.71 9.18
C ALA A 83 -3.99 -11.23 7.84
N PHE A 84 -2.73 -10.75 7.85
CA PHE A 84 -2.05 -10.35 6.62
C PHE A 84 -1.81 -11.54 5.70
N GLY A 85 -1.36 -12.69 6.21
CA GLY A 85 -1.17 -13.90 5.40
C GLY A 85 -2.47 -14.39 4.74
N ILE A 86 -3.59 -14.40 5.47
CA ILE A 86 -4.92 -14.71 4.92
C ILE A 86 -5.29 -13.71 3.82
N PHE A 87 -5.06 -12.42 4.05
CA PHE A 87 -5.28 -11.39 3.04
C PHE A 87 -4.44 -11.61 1.78
N LEU A 88 -3.16 -11.97 1.90
CA LEU A 88 -2.30 -12.32 0.75
C LEU A 88 -2.88 -13.49 -0.05
N ILE A 89 -3.30 -14.56 0.62
CA ILE A 89 -3.87 -15.74 -0.03
C ILE A 89 -5.16 -15.38 -0.76
N LEU A 90 -6.08 -14.66 -0.10
CA LEU A 90 -7.33 -14.23 -0.72
C LEU A 90 -7.10 -13.34 -1.95
N MET A 91 -6.15 -12.40 -1.86
CA MET A 91 -5.79 -11.53 -2.99
C MET A 91 -5.13 -12.32 -4.13
N GLY A 92 -4.24 -13.26 -3.81
CA GLY A 92 -3.60 -14.13 -4.81
C GLY A 92 -4.61 -15.02 -5.52
N LEU A 93 -5.53 -15.63 -4.78
CA LEU A 93 -6.64 -16.42 -5.35
C LEU A 93 -7.53 -15.53 -6.24
N LYS A 94 -7.91 -14.34 -5.75
CA LYS A 94 -8.73 -13.42 -6.52
C LYS A 94 -8.05 -13.04 -7.84
N GLU A 95 -6.77 -12.69 -7.84
CA GLU A 95 -6.07 -12.28 -9.06
C GLU A 95 -5.87 -13.45 -10.05
N LEU A 96 -5.68 -14.68 -9.54
CA LEU A 96 -5.55 -15.88 -10.39
C LEU A 96 -6.87 -16.35 -11.00
N PHE A 97 -7.97 -16.32 -10.23
CA PHE A 97 -9.27 -16.85 -10.67
C PHE A 97 -10.17 -15.79 -11.30
N PHE A 98 -10.11 -14.54 -10.86
CA PHE A 98 -10.80 -13.42 -11.48
C PHE A 98 -9.84 -12.65 -12.38
N LYS A 99 -9.65 -13.20 -13.58
CA LYS A 99 -8.99 -12.51 -14.69
C LYS A 99 -9.74 -11.21 -14.99
N SER A 100 -9.18 -10.08 -14.54
CA SER A 100 -9.68 -8.76 -14.91
C SER A 100 -9.66 -8.64 -16.43
N GLU A 101 -10.84 -8.46 -17.02
CA GLU A 101 -11.06 -8.09 -18.42
C GLU A 101 -9.97 -7.11 -18.88
N LYS A 102 -9.26 -7.50 -19.94
CA LYS A 102 -8.23 -6.68 -20.58
C LYS A 102 -8.86 -5.36 -21.00
N HIS A 103 -8.50 -4.25 -20.34
CA HIS A 103 -8.78 -2.92 -20.88
C HIS A 103 -8.14 -2.82 -22.26
N LYS A 104 -8.96 -2.91 -23.31
CA LYS A 104 -8.56 -2.65 -24.69
C LYS A 104 -8.00 -1.23 -24.75
N PHE A 105 -6.68 -1.12 -24.83
CA PHE A 105 -5.99 0.09 -25.21
C PHE A 105 -6.46 0.43 -26.63
N LYS A 106 -7.39 1.38 -26.74
CA LYS A 106 -7.83 1.93 -28.01
C LYS A 106 -6.64 2.73 -28.55
N ARG A 107 -5.83 2.07 -29.39
CA ARG A 107 -4.76 2.69 -30.15
C ARG A 107 -5.42 3.71 -31.08
N VAL A 108 -4.91 4.95 -31.00
CA VAL A 108 -5.24 6.08 -31.89
C VAL A 108 -5.07 5.66 -33.35
#